data_AF-A0A612HAJ0-F1
#
_entry.id   AF-A0A612HAJ0-F1
#
_cell.length_a   1.000
_cell.length_b   1.000
_cell.length_c   1.000
_cell.angle_alpha   90.00
_cell.angle_beta   90.00
_cell.angle_gamma   90.00
#
_symmetry.space_group_name_H-M   'P 1'
#
loop_
_entity.id
_entity.type
_entity.pdbx_description
1 polymer ?
#
loop_
_entity_poly.entity_id
_entity_poly.type
_entity_poly.pdbx_seq_one_letter_code
_entity_poly.pdbx_strand_id
1 'polypeptide(L)'
;MKTICFTGFDKTKKSELIQIAKNRGFVIKNDVTTGLSYLCCGENAGPKKITKAKAIGAVLISEDSFRELDIEVEPISVIDDVQSTKTLPIAENLSQKISVYDDHPLLDYLWSATDSGNHISIIYHGGSTPGVVRDIIPRSMNENFTLQAVDLNSNERLVKSFAIEKIEVQGLERLIIPDELNPRKNKHEIISDITFDSISDVHLALKDTLEGMGWYVATYEKNGSCVRLDVCDYFKNGKPRKSPVVTLYFESENKTRPYVCKCREINLANTYSNLDHAASMFLTIAYEISVIANDEAKS
;
A
#
# COMPACT_ATOMS: atom_id res chain seq x y z
N MET A 1 -9.43 7.14 -21.37
CA MET A 1 -8.07 7.59 -21.02
C MET A 1 -7.10 6.44 -21.26
N LYS A 2 -6.00 6.66 -22.00
CA LYS A 2 -5.05 5.58 -22.37
C LYS A 2 -3.91 5.51 -21.35
N THR A 3 -3.53 4.32 -20.91
CA THR A 3 -2.44 4.09 -19.95
C THR A 3 -1.22 3.46 -20.62
N ILE A 4 -0.01 3.86 -20.23
CA ILE A 4 1.24 3.36 -20.82
C ILE A 4 2.31 3.06 -19.78
N CYS A 5 3.02 1.95 -19.95
CA CYS A 5 4.19 1.59 -19.13
C CYS A 5 5.44 1.53 -20.02
N PHE A 6 6.56 2.05 -19.53
CA PHE A 6 7.85 1.99 -20.22
C PHE A 6 8.79 0.99 -19.55
N THR A 7 9.37 0.08 -20.33
CA THR A 7 10.31 -0.93 -19.84
C THR A 7 11.51 -1.06 -20.77
N GLY A 8 12.70 -1.29 -20.22
CA GLY A 8 13.90 -1.56 -21.03
C GLY A 8 14.61 -0.35 -21.63
N PHE A 9 14.36 0.85 -21.10
CA PHE A 9 15.02 2.10 -21.53
C PHE A 9 16.03 2.57 -20.48
N ASP A 10 17.09 3.26 -20.92
CA ASP A 10 17.97 4.01 -20.04
C ASP A 10 17.25 5.19 -19.36
N LYS A 11 17.85 5.74 -18.31
CA LYS A 11 17.22 6.76 -17.44
C LYS A 11 16.85 8.03 -18.22
N THR A 12 17.73 8.51 -19.08
CA THR A 12 17.54 9.71 -19.90
C THR A 12 16.39 9.51 -20.89
N LYS A 13 16.43 8.43 -21.66
CA LYS A 13 15.44 8.13 -22.70
C LYS A 13 14.08 7.81 -22.12
N LYS A 14 14.03 7.07 -21.00
CA LYS A 14 12.78 6.81 -20.28
C LYS A 14 12.10 8.11 -19.83
N SER A 15 12.88 9.07 -19.32
CA SER A 15 12.36 10.35 -18.84
C SER A 15 11.76 11.19 -19.99
N GLU A 16 12.43 11.20 -21.15
CA GLU A 16 11.91 11.86 -22.36
C GLU A 16 10.59 11.25 -22.83
N LEU A 17 10.52 9.91 -22.91
CA LEU A 17 9.32 9.21 -23.36
C LEU A 17 8.12 9.42 -22.41
N ILE A 18 8.40 9.49 -21.11
CA ILE A 18 7.40 9.84 -20.09
C ILE A 18 6.84 11.25 -20.32
N GLN A 19 7.71 12.23 -20.61
CA GLN A 19 7.27 13.60 -20.88
C GLN A 19 6.41 13.67 -22.15
N ILE A 20 6.81 13.01 -23.23
CA ILE A 20 6.03 12.93 -24.47
C ILE A 20 4.66 12.31 -24.19
N ALA A 21 4.62 11.22 -23.42
CA ALA A 21 3.37 10.54 -23.07
C ALA A 21 2.44 11.45 -22.25
N LYS A 22 2.97 12.16 -21.24
CA LYS A 22 2.21 13.12 -20.44
C LYS A 22 1.62 14.24 -21.33
N ASN A 23 2.42 14.81 -22.21
CA ASN A 23 1.98 15.86 -23.14
C ASN A 23 0.90 15.38 -24.12
N ARG A 24 0.87 14.07 -24.42
CA ARG A 24 -0.14 13.43 -25.27
C ARG A 24 -1.34 12.87 -24.47
N GLY A 25 -1.47 13.20 -23.19
CA GLY A 25 -2.62 12.82 -22.36
C GLY A 25 -2.63 11.35 -21.89
N PHE A 26 -1.48 10.67 -21.92
CA PHE A 26 -1.36 9.32 -21.37
C PHE A 26 -1.21 9.34 -19.85
N VAL A 27 -1.76 8.30 -19.22
CA VAL A 27 -1.49 7.99 -17.81
C VAL A 27 -0.34 6.99 -17.73
N ILE A 28 0.76 7.40 -17.08
CA ILE A 28 1.98 6.61 -16.98
C ILE A 28 1.85 5.57 -15.87
N LYS A 29 2.27 4.33 -16.13
CA LYS A 29 2.33 3.23 -15.18
C LYS A 29 3.77 2.71 -15.07
N ASN A 30 4.21 2.42 -13.84
CA ASN A 30 5.56 1.88 -13.58
C ASN A 30 5.63 0.35 -13.67
N ASP A 31 4.48 -0.33 -13.62
CA ASP A 31 4.36 -1.76 -13.86
C ASP A 31 3.16 -2.12 -14.74
N VAL A 32 3.21 -3.34 -15.26
CA VAL A 32 2.12 -3.95 -16.02
C VAL A 32 0.99 -4.28 -15.05
N THR A 33 -0.10 -3.52 -15.15
CA THR A 33 -1.28 -3.57 -14.27
C THR A 33 -2.54 -3.85 -15.08
N THR A 34 -3.59 -4.38 -14.45
CA THR A 34 -4.88 -4.61 -15.09
C THR A 34 -5.43 -3.33 -15.71
N GLY A 35 -5.83 -3.39 -16.98
CA GLY A 35 -6.27 -2.21 -17.75
C GLY A 35 -5.14 -1.36 -18.36
N LEU A 36 -3.89 -1.84 -18.34
CA LEU A 36 -2.81 -1.21 -19.09
C LEU A 36 -3.12 -1.24 -20.60
N SER A 37 -3.15 -0.07 -21.24
CA SER A 37 -3.41 0.02 -22.68
C SER A 37 -2.17 -0.35 -23.50
N TYR A 38 -1.00 0.18 -23.12
CA TYR A 38 0.24 -0.01 -23.87
C TYR A 38 1.43 -0.36 -22.96
N LEU A 39 2.27 -1.30 -23.40
CA LEU A 39 3.63 -1.49 -22.88
C LEU A 39 4.62 -1.10 -23.97
N CYS A 40 5.32 0.01 -23.74
CA CYS A 40 6.40 0.47 -24.61
C CYS A 40 7.71 -0.23 -24.21
N CYS A 41 8.27 -0.99 -25.15
CA CYS A 41 9.44 -1.84 -24.95
C CYS A 41 10.68 -1.21 -25.59
N GLY A 42 11.71 -0.97 -24.77
CA GLY A 42 13.06 -0.59 -25.19
C GLY A 42 13.98 -1.81 -25.33
N GLU A 43 15.23 -1.54 -25.70
CA GLU A 43 16.25 -2.56 -25.99
C GLU A 43 16.49 -3.57 -24.86
N ASN A 44 16.34 -3.13 -23.60
CA ASN A 44 16.58 -3.96 -22.40
C ASN A 44 15.28 -4.47 -21.75
N ALA A 45 14.20 -4.61 -22.51
CA ALA A 45 12.90 -4.99 -21.96
C ALA A 45 12.91 -6.44 -21.44
N GLY A 46 12.74 -6.59 -20.13
CA GLY A 46 12.75 -7.90 -19.48
C GLY A 46 11.54 -8.78 -19.85
N PRO A 47 11.72 -10.09 -20.08
CA PRO A 47 10.67 -10.98 -20.58
C PRO A 47 9.47 -11.11 -19.63
N LYS A 48 9.67 -10.94 -18.31
CA LYS A 48 8.60 -11.01 -17.31
C LYS A 48 7.50 -9.97 -17.55
N LYS A 49 7.86 -8.72 -17.86
CA LYS A 49 6.87 -7.65 -18.13
C LYS A 49 6.15 -7.86 -19.46
N ILE A 50 6.87 -8.37 -20.47
CA ILE A 50 6.28 -8.69 -21.78
C ILE A 50 5.23 -9.79 -21.65
N THR A 51 5.54 -10.88 -20.94
CA THR A 51 4.59 -11.98 -20.71
C THR A 51 3.38 -11.51 -19.90
N LYS A 52 3.60 -10.70 -18.86
CA LYS A 52 2.52 -10.12 -18.04
C LYS A 52 1.61 -9.21 -18.90
N ALA A 53 2.18 -8.42 -19.80
CA ALA A 53 1.42 -7.49 -20.65
C ALA A 53 0.56 -8.22 -21.68
N LYS A 54 1.11 -9.28 -22.29
CA LYS A 54 0.33 -10.16 -23.19
C LYS A 54 -0.83 -10.83 -22.46
N ALA A 55 -0.61 -11.30 -21.23
CA ALA A 55 -1.64 -11.98 -20.44
C ALA A 55 -2.84 -11.06 -20.12
N ILE A 56 -2.60 -9.77 -19.90
CA ILE A 56 -3.66 -8.78 -19.62
C ILE A 56 -4.21 -8.09 -20.87
N GLY A 57 -3.75 -8.46 -22.06
CA GLY A 57 -4.19 -7.88 -23.33
C GLY A 57 -3.64 -6.47 -23.63
N ALA A 58 -2.56 -6.04 -22.96
CA ALA A 58 -1.92 -4.75 -23.25
C ALA A 58 -1.18 -4.79 -24.59
N VAL A 59 -1.28 -3.72 -25.38
CA VAL A 59 -0.63 -3.62 -26.68
C VAL A 59 0.87 -3.36 -26.50
N LEU A 60 1.71 -4.24 -27.06
CA LEU A 60 3.16 -4.07 -27.06
C LEU A 60 3.56 -3.12 -28.21
N ILE A 61 4.29 -2.06 -27.90
CA ILE A 61 4.78 -1.10 -28.89
C ILE A 61 6.28 -0.83 -28.72
N SER A 62 6.99 -0.52 -29.80
CA SER A 62 8.38 -0.05 -29.75
C SER A 62 8.42 1.45 -29.47
N GLU A 63 9.62 1.99 -29.23
CA GLU A 63 9.83 3.43 -29.11
C GLU A 63 9.37 4.19 -30.36
N ASP A 64 9.77 3.74 -31.55
CA ASP A 64 9.43 4.41 -32.80
C ASP A 64 7.91 4.42 -33.01
N SER A 65 7.27 3.28 -32.78
CA SER A 65 5.80 3.17 -32.85
C SER A 65 5.09 4.04 -31.81
N PHE A 66 5.66 4.21 -30.61
CA PHE A 66 5.12 5.14 -29.62
C PHE A 66 5.26 6.59 -30.08
N ARG A 67 6.38 6.97 -30.70
CA ARG A 67 6.62 8.33 -31.19
C ARG A 67 5.70 8.70 -32.34
N GLU A 68 5.41 7.75 -33.23
CA GLU A 68 4.47 7.88 -34.36
C GLU A 68 3.00 7.72 -33.97
N LEU A 69 2.73 7.35 -32.72
CA LEU A 69 1.36 7.18 -32.23
C LEU A 69 0.68 8.55 -32.11
N ASP A 70 0.01 8.96 -33.18
CA ASP A 70 -0.90 10.10 -33.17
C ASP A 70 -2.16 9.74 -32.41
N ILE A 71 -2.49 10.58 -31.43
CA ILE A 71 -3.76 10.53 -30.72
C ILE A 71 -4.45 11.82 -31.06
N GLU A 72 -5.57 11.73 -31.76
CA GLU A 72 -6.47 12.87 -31.93
C GLU A 72 -6.93 13.31 -30.54
N VAL A 73 -6.42 14.46 -30.09
CA VAL A 73 -6.93 15.15 -28.90
C VAL A 73 -7.73 16.33 -29.40
N GLU A 74 -9.06 16.20 -29.39
CA GLU A 74 -9.98 17.33 -29.54
C GLU A 74 -9.66 18.36 -28.43
N PRO A 75 -9.29 19.61 -28.78
CA PRO A 75 -8.95 20.61 -27.77
C PRO A 75 -10.23 21.14 -27.12
N ILE A 76 -10.36 20.95 -25.81
CA ILE A 76 -11.42 21.62 -25.03
C ILE A 76 -11.05 23.10 -24.92
N SER A 77 -11.83 23.94 -25.60
CA SER A 77 -11.73 25.39 -25.60
C SER A 77 -12.27 25.97 -24.29
N VAL A 78 -11.54 26.96 -23.80
CA VAL A 78 -11.90 27.86 -22.69
C VAL A 78 -12.95 28.85 -23.21
N ILE A 79 -14.13 28.94 -22.60
CA ILE A 79 -15.02 30.11 -22.73
C ILE A 79 -15.77 30.35 -21.41
N ASP A 80 -15.68 31.60 -20.96
CA ASP A 80 -16.42 32.24 -19.87
C ASP A 80 -17.94 32.35 -20.16
N ASP A 81 -18.69 32.39 -19.07
CA ASP A 81 -19.93 33.13 -18.83
C ASP A 81 -21.30 32.74 -19.48
N VAL A 82 -22.28 32.62 -18.57
CA VAL A 82 -23.70 33.01 -18.65
C VAL A 82 -24.76 32.00 -19.14
N GLN A 83 -25.65 31.66 -18.17
CA GLN A 83 -27.07 31.27 -18.24
C GLN A 83 -27.49 29.79 -18.43
N SER A 84 -27.77 29.18 -17.27
CA SER A 84 -29.07 28.58 -16.89
C SER A 84 -29.73 27.57 -17.85
N THR A 85 -29.50 26.28 -17.61
CA THR A 85 -30.55 25.26 -17.70
C THR A 85 -30.33 24.17 -16.64
N LYS A 86 -31.41 23.90 -15.90
CA LYS A 86 -31.58 22.93 -14.80
C LYS A 86 -30.79 21.62 -14.96
N THR A 87 -29.95 21.30 -13.99
CA THR A 87 -29.38 19.96 -13.80
C THR A 87 -29.71 19.45 -12.40
N LEU A 88 -30.23 18.23 -12.34
CA LEU A 88 -30.41 17.45 -11.11
C LEU A 88 -29.09 17.32 -10.34
N PRO A 89 -29.10 17.21 -9.00
CA PRO A 89 -27.88 17.12 -8.23
C PRO A 89 -27.29 15.71 -8.40
N ILE A 90 -26.28 15.58 -9.25
CA ILE A 90 -25.36 14.45 -9.21
C ILE A 90 -24.16 14.94 -8.41
N ALA A 91 -24.05 14.42 -7.19
CA ALA A 91 -22.92 14.65 -6.32
C ALA A 91 -21.62 14.33 -7.06
N GLU A 92 -20.80 15.35 -7.27
CA GLU A 92 -19.40 15.21 -7.67
C GLU A 92 -18.63 14.60 -6.49
N ASN A 93 -18.60 13.27 -6.42
CA ASN A 93 -17.62 12.57 -5.61
C ASN A 93 -16.48 12.12 -6.54
N LEU A 94 -15.68 13.09 -6.98
CA LEU A 94 -14.39 12.83 -7.60
C LEU A 94 -13.43 12.40 -6.49
N SER A 95 -13.46 11.10 -6.19
CA SER A 95 -12.44 10.38 -5.42
C SER A 95 -11.08 10.53 -6.11
N GLN A 96 -10.41 11.67 -5.95
CA GLN A 96 -9.04 11.88 -6.36
C GLN A 96 -8.13 11.02 -5.47
N LYS A 97 -7.71 9.86 -5.99
CA LYS A 97 -6.87 8.90 -5.28
C LYS A 97 -5.43 9.41 -5.23
N ILE A 98 -5.05 10.04 -4.12
CA ILE A 98 -3.67 10.49 -3.85
C ILE A 98 -2.72 9.28 -3.85
N SER A 99 -1.54 9.41 -4.46
CA SER A 99 -0.52 8.37 -4.56
C SER A 99 0.85 8.84 -4.05
N VAL A 100 1.74 7.90 -3.71
CA VAL A 100 3.14 8.21 -3.36
C VAL A 100 3.99 8.73 -4.53
N TYR A 101 3.38 8.87 -5.71
CA TYR A 101 4.00 9.40 -6.93
C TYR A 101 3.37 10.73 -7.36
N ASP A 102 2.50 11.29 -6.53
CA ASP A 102 1.91 12.61 -6.79
C ASP A 102 2.95 13.70 -6.51
N ASP A 103 2.82 14.81 -7.23
CA ASP A 103 3.70 15.96 -7.08
C ASP A 103 3.52 16.55 -5.68
N HIS A 104 4.47 16.29 -4.78
CA HIS A 104 4.48 16.81 -3.42
C HIS A 104 5.93 16.99 -2.93
N PRO A 105 6.31 18.16 -2.37
CA PRO A 105 7.70 18.46 -2.00
C PRO A 105 8.35 17.41 -1.09
N LEU A 106 7.60 16.89 -0.11
CA LEU A 106 8.08 15.80 0.75
C LEU A 106 8.29 14.49 -0.02
N LEU A 107 7.39 14.12 -0.94
CA LEU A 107 7.50 12.86 -1.69
C LEU A 107 8.69 12.93 -2.65
N ASP A 108 8.88 14.05 -3.34
CA ASP A 108 10.04 14.29 -4.21
C ASP A 108 11.35 14.22 -3.44
N TYR A 109 11.40 14.85 -2.25
CA TYR A 109 12.57 14.80 -1.38
C TYR A 109 12.89 13.37 -0.95
N LEU A 110 11.90 12.61 -0.49
CA LEU A 110 12.09 11.23 -0.05
C LEU A 110 12.46 10.29 -1.20
N TRP A 111 11.92 10.48 -2.41
CA TRP A 111 12.32 9.74 -3.61
C TRP A 111 13.77 10.06 -3.98
N SER A 112 14.15 11.33 -4.00
CA SER A 112 15.52 11.77 -4.27
C SER A 112 16.52 11.17 -3.27
N ALA A 113 16.17 11.18 -1.98
CA ALA A 113 16.99 10.58 -0.92
C ALA A 113 17.09 9.05 -1.06
N THR A 114 16.01 8.38 -1.45
CA THR A 114 15.98 6.94 -1.70
C THR A 114 16.85 6.55 -2.89
N ASP A 115 16.75 7.28 -4.00
CA ASP A 115 17.52 7.03 -5.22
C ASP A 115 19.01 7.29 -5.04
N SER A 116 19.36 8.35 -4.29
CA SER A 116 20.75 8.68 -3.99
C SER A 116 21.37 7.80 -2.90
N GLY A 117 20.54 7.15 -2.07
CA GLY A 117 21.00 6.44 -0.88
C GLY A 117 21.60 7.36 0.19
N ASN A 118 21.28 8.66 0.13
CA ASN A 118 21.79 9.65 1.06
C ASN A 118 21.19 9.46 2.45
N HIS A 119 21.98 9.80 3.48
CA HIS A 119 21.43 9.94 4.83
C HIS A 119 20.60 11.22 4.91
N ILE A 120 19.46 11.16 5.59
CA ILE A 120 18.59 12.31 5.84
C ILE A 120 18.16 12.34 7.30
N SER A 121 17.91 13.53 7.82
CA SER A 121 17.35 13.72 9.17
C SER A 121 15.87 14.04 9.07
N ILE A 122 15.05 13.30 9.81
CA ILE A 122 13.60 13.48 9.87
C ILE A 122 13.15 13.68 11.33
N ILE A 123 12.06 14.40 11.54
CA ILE A 123 11.31 14.35 12.81
C ILE A 123 10.18 13.35 12.60
N TYR A 124 10.15 12.28 13.40
CA TYR A 124 9.11 11.25 13.25
C TYR A 124 8.08 11.35 14.37
N HIS A 125 6.84 11.64 14.02
CA HIS A 125 5.70 11.79 14.94
C HIS A 125 4.96 10.47 15.20
N GLY A 126 5.55 9.34 14.81
CA GLY A 126 5.01 8.00 15.06
C GLY A 126 5.89 7.17 16.01
N GLY A 127 5.39 5.99 16.39
CA GLY A 127 6.14 5.05 17.22
C GLY A 127 6.07 5.35 18.73
N SER A 128 7.02 4.82 19.50
CA SER A 128 7.10 4.98 20.96
C SER A 128 7.82 6.26 21.41
N THR A 129 8.58 6.90 20.51
CA THR A 129 9.28 8.16 20.77
C THR A 129 8.92 9.18 19.70
N PRO A 130 7.66 9.67 19.68
CA PRO A 130 7.20 10.64 18.71
C PRO A 130 7.90 12.00 18.92
N GLY A 131 8.11 12.73 17.83
CA GLY A 131 8.72 14.08 17.84
C GLY A 131 10.25 14.07 17.97
N VAL A 132 10.88 12.90 18.01
CA VAL A 132 12.35 12.79 18.08
C VAL A 132 12.94 12.84 16.67
N VAL A 133 14.05 13.56 16.54
CA VAL A 133 14.87 13.60 15.33
C VAL A 133 15.53 12.23 15.12
N ARG A 134 15.42 11.69 13.90
CA ARG A 134 16.02 10.44 13.48
C ARG A 134 16.81 10.64 12.20
N ASP A 135 18.05 10.18 12.23
CA ASP A 135 18.89 10.04 11.05
C ASP A 135 18.62 8.68 10.42
N ILE A 136 18.20 8.70 9.16
CA ILE A 136 17.80 7.50 8.45
C ILE A 136 18.48 7.42 7.09
N ILE A 137 18.63 6.20 6.57
CA ILE A 137 19.00 5.93 5.18
C ILE A 137 17.78 5.31 4.48
N PRO A 138 17.04 6.09 3.68
CA PRO A 138 15.91 5.61 2.88
C PRO A 138 16.30 4.45 1.97
N ARG A 139 15.40 3.48 1.81
CA ARG A 139 15.60 2.28 0.98
C ARG A 139 14.51 2.09 -0.06
N SER A 140 13.26 2.29 0.32
CA SER A 140 12.12 2.19 -0.60
C SER A 140 10.92 2.94 -0.05
N MET A 141 10.09 3.48 -0.95
CA MET A 141 8.73 3.92 -0.61
C MET A 141 7.71 2.98 -1.22
N ASN A 142 6.69 2.64 -0.43
CA ASN A 142 5.64 1.70 -0.79
C ASN A 142 4.33 2.45 -1.07
N GLU A 143 3.46 1.85 -1.90
CA GLU A 143 2.18 2.44 -2.32
C GLU A 143 1.21 2.76 -1.16
N ASN A 144 1.43 2.16 0.01
CA ASN A 144 0.67 2.44 1.24
C ASN A 144 1.23 3.60 2.06
N PHE A 145 1.97 4.53 1.44
CA PHE A 145 2.60 5.68 2.10
C PHE A 145 3.53 5.29 3.26
N THR A 146 4.31 4.22 3.08
CA THR A 146 5.36 3.83 4.02
C THR A 146 6.74 3.93 3.39
N LEU A 147 7.67 4.51 4.15
CA LEU A 147 9.09 4.57 3.83
C LEU A 147 9.82 3.49 4.61
N GLN A 148 10.49 2.57 3.93
CA GLN A 148 11.47 1.69 4.55
C GLN A 148 12.82 2.41 4.60
N ALA A 149 13.42 2.44 5.78
CA ALA A 149 14.72 3.07 5.98
C ALA A 149 15.51 2.39 7.09
N VAL A 150 16.85 2.44 7.00
CA VAL A 150 17.74 2.05 8.09
C VAL A 150 17.78 3.18 9.10
N ASP A 151 17.44 2.89 10.36
CA ASP A 151 17.43 3.87 11.46
C ASP A 151 18.80 3.91 12.15
N LEU A 152 19.56 4.98 11.93
CA LEU A 152 20.92 5.13 12.45
C LEU A 152 20.93 5.43 13.95
N ASN A 153 19.83 5.92 14.50
CA ASN A 153 19.67 6.17 15.93
C ASN A 153 19.34 4.88 16.71
N SER A 154 19.11 3.77 16.01
CA SER A 154 18.92 2.47 16.63
C SER A 154 20.23 1.68 16.70
N ASN A 155 20.51 1.09 17.87
CA ASN A 155 21.75 0.33 18.12
C ASN A 155 21.94 -0.85 17.14
N GLU A 156 20.86 -1.35 16.56
CA GLU A 156 20.86 -2.54 15.70
C GLU A 156 20.86 -2.21 14.20
N ARG A 157 20.83 -0.92 13.80
CA ARG A 157 20.76 -0.46 12.39
C ARG A 157 19.77 -1.27 11.53
N LEU A 158 18.64 -1.65 12.11
CA LEU A 158 17.63 -2.43 11.42
C LEU A 158 16.86 -1.56 10.43
N VAL A 159 16.37 -2.20 9.36
CA VAL A 159 15.40 -1.60 8.45
C VAL A 159 14.07 -1.48 9.18
N LYS A 160 13.55 -0.27 9.27
CA LYS A 160 12.26 0.07 9.89
C LYS A 160 11.32 0.68 8.87
N SER A 161 10.02 0.59 9.16
CA SER A 161 8.98 1.23 8.36
C SER A 161 8.47 2.49 9.04
N PHE A 162 8.46 3.60 8.31
CA PHE A 162 7.98 4.91 8.75
C PHE A 162 6.74 5.29 7.94
N ALA A 163 5.66 5.71 8.60
CA ALA A 163 4.49 6.25 7.91
C ALA A 163 4.80 7.66 7.39
N ILE A 164 4.68 7.91 6.08
CA ILE A 164 5.10 9.19 5.46
C ILE A 164 4.31 10.38 6.01
N GLU A 165 3.02 10.22 6.29
CA GLU A 165 2.18 11.26 6.93
C GLU A 165 2.70 11.71 8.33
N LYS A 166 3.49 10.87 8.99
CA LYS A 166 4.09 11.13 10.31
C LYS A 166 5.53 11.63 10.22
N ILE A 167 6.06 11.79 9.00
CA ILE A 167 7.38 12.34 8.76
C ILE A 167 7.27 13.85 8.62
N GLU A 168 8.19 14.55 9.28
CA GLU A 168 8.42 15.97 9.10
C GLU A 168 9.89 16.18 8.73
N VAL A 169 10.12 17.03 7.73
CA VAL A 169 11.46 17.45 7.28
C VAL A 169 11.49 18.97 7.36
N GLN A 170 12.54 19.52 7.96
CA GLN A 170 12.65 20.96 8.16
C GLN A 170 12.61 21.71 6.82
N GLY A 171 11.65 22.63 6.69
CA GLY A 171 11.48 23.45 5.48
C GLY A 171 10.66 22.81 4.36
N LEU A 172 10.12 21.60 4.55
CA LEU A 172 9.18 20.98 3.62
C LEU A 172 7.75 20.96 4.18
N GLU A 173 6.78 21.12 3.28
CA GLU A 173 5.38 20.93 3.62
C GLU A 173 5.12 19.48 4.03
N ARG A 174 4.29 19.29 5.07
CA ARG A 174 3.90 17.97 5.53
C ARG A 174 2.84 17.38 4.62
N LEU A 175 3.01 16.11 4.26
CA LEU A 175 2.01 15.39 3.49
C LEU A 175 0.76 15.15 4.36
N ILE A 176 -0.36 15.76 3.94
CA ILE A 176 -1.68 15.48 4.48
C ILE A 176 -2.33 14.45 3.58
N ILE A 177 -2.54 13.24 4.09
CA ILE A 177 -3.30 12.21 3.40
C ILE A 177 -4.75 12.34 3.90
N PRO A 178 -5.74 12.69 3.04
CA PRO A 178 -7.14 12.71 3.43
C PRO A 178 -7.54 11.37 4.08
N ASP A 179 -8.33 11.41 5.15
CA ASP A 179 -8.66 10.22 5.93
C ASP A 179 -9.28 9.11 5.04
N GLU A 180 -10.08 9.50 4.04
CA GLU A 180 -10.70 8.65 3.00
C GLU A 180 -9.71 7.89 2.10
N LEU A 181 -8.43 8.28 2.09
CA LEU A 181 -7.36 7.71 1.25
C LEU A 181 -6.26 7.04 2.07
N ASN A 182 -6.31 7.12 3.41
CA ASN A 182 -5.38 6.43 4.27
C ASN A 182 -5.90 5.01 4.58
N PRO A 183 -5.35 3.94 3.97
CA PRO A 183 -5.81 2.57 4.20
C PRO A 183 -5.64 2.08 5.66
N ARG A 184 -4.95 2.87 6.52
CA ARG A 184 -4.85 2.64 7.97
C ARG A 184 -5.95 3.32 8.78
N LYS A 185 -6.63 4.36 8.25
CA LYS A 185 -7.71 5.07 8.94
C LYS A 185 -9.11 4.70 8.44
N ASN A 186 -9.29 4.39 7.15
CA ASN A 186 -10.59 3.85 6.65
C ASN A 186 -10.95 2.46 7.20
N LYS A 187 -10.04 1.84 7.94
CA LYS A 187 -10.27 0.54 8.61
C LYS A 187 -10.59 0.68 10.10
N HIS A 188 -10.56 1.90 10.64
CA HIS A 188 -11.05 2.15 12.00
C HIS A 188 -12.58 2.03 12.11
N GLU A 189 -13.36 2.14 11.02
CA GLU A 189 -14.83 2.13 11.15
C GLU A 189 -15.43 0.75 11.47
N ILE A 190 -14.73 -0.37 11.26
CA ILE A 190 -15.28 -1.70 11.57
C ILE A 190 -15.08 -2.07 13.06
N ILE A 191 -14.15 -1.43 13.78
CA ILE A 191 -13.82 -1.77 15.20
C ILE A 191 -13.61 -0.52 16.09
N SER A 192 -14.04 0.68 15.68
CA SER A 192 -13.74 1.92 16.42
C SER A 192 -14.41 2.03 17.79
N ASP A 193 -15.49 1.27 18.02
CA ASP A 193 -16.24 1.32 19.27
C ASP A 193 -16.00 0.12 20.20
N ILE A 194 -15.10 -0.80 19.84
CA ILE A 194 -14.85 -2.01 20.61
C ILE A 194 -13.44 -1.98 21.19
N THR A 195 -13.35 -1.81 22.51
CA THR A 195 -12.13 -1.99 23.28
C THR A 195 -12.00 -3.45 23.70
N PHE A 196 -10.83 -4.04 23.50
CA PHE A 196 -10.55 -5.42 23.92
C PHE A 196 -9.63 -5.44 25.14
N ASP A 197 -10.08 -6.13 26.20
CA ASP A 197 -9.26 -6.35 27.39
C ASP A 197 -8.32 -7.55 27.20
N SER A 198 -8.71 -8.51 26.36
CA SER A 198 -7.95 -9.74 26.12
C SER A 198 -8.09 -10.27 24.70
N ILE A 199 -7.16 -11.15 24.29
CA ILE A 199 -7.24 -11.87 23.00
C ILE A 199 -8.47 -12.78 22.97
N SER A 200 -8.99 -13.21 24.13
CA SER A 200 -10.25 -13.95 24.21
C SER A 200 -11.44 -13.10 23.74
N ASP A 201 -11.45 -11.82 24.09
CA ASP A 201 -12.51 -10.89 23.67
C ASP A 201 -12.44 -10.63 22.17
N VAL A 202 -11.22 -10.48 21.65
CA VAL A 202 -10.98 -10.38 20.20
C VAL A 202 -11.52 -11.62 19.48
N HIS A 203 -11.23 -12.81 20.01
CA HIS A 203 -11.76 -14.05 19.44
C HIS A 203 -13.29 -14.05 19.45
N LEU A 204 -13.91 -13.76 20.59
CA LEU A 204 -15.37 -13.77 20.73
C LEU A 204 -16.05 -12.78 19.78
N ALA A 205 -15.48 -11.59 19.62
CA ALA A 205 -16.03 -10.56 18.75
C ALA A 205 -15.87 -10.86 17.26
N LEU A 206 -14.74 -11.44 16.85
CA LEU A 206 -14.38 -11.58 15.44
C LEU A 206 -14.63 -12.97 14.86
N LYS A 207 -14.88 -13.99 15.68
CA LYS A 207 -14.99 -15.39 15.23
C LYS A 207 -15.98 -15.56 14.08
N ASP A 208 -17.22 -15.14 14.27
CA ASP A 208 -18.29 -15.36 13.28
C ASP A 208 -18.00 -14.63 11.97
N THR A 209 -17.42 -13.43 12.05
CA THR A 209 -16.97 -12.65 10.89
C THR A 209 -15.86 -13.38 10.12
N LEU A 210 -14.85 -13.89 10.82
CA LEU A 210 -13.73 -14.61 10.21
C LEU A 210 -14.17 -15.95 9.61
N GLU A 211 -15.01 -16.71 10.31
CA GLU A 211 -15.60 -17.94 9.79
C GLU A 211 -16.49 -17.66 8.57
N GLY A 212 -17.24 -16.56 8.59
CA GLY A 212 -18.02 -16.07 7.44
C GLY A 212 -17.18 -15.70 6.22
N MET A 213 -15.92 -15.31 6.41
CA MET A 213 -14.94 -15.09 5.33
C MET A 213 -14.32 -16.40 4.82
N GLY A 214 -14.69 -17.55 5.39
CA GLY A 214 -14.17 -18.87 5.01
C GLY A 214 -12.88 -19.26 5.73
N TRP A 215 -12.58 -18.63 6.87
CA TRP A 215 -11.42 -18.98 7.68
C TRP A 215 -11.72 -20.00 8.76
N TYR A 216 -10.74 -20.84 9.09
CA TYR A 216 -10.72 -21.58 10.35
C TYR A 216 -10.05 -20.73 11.43
N VAL A 217 -10.73 -20.51 12.55
CA VAL A 217 -10.23 -19.72 13.67
C VAL A 217 -9.75 -20.64 14.79
N ALA A 218 -8.49 -20.52 15.18
CA ALA A 218 -7.90 -21.32 16.25
C ALA A 218 -7.40 -20.45 17.41
N THR A 219 -7.67 -20.86 18.64
CA THR A 219 -7.17 -20.22 19.85
C THR A 219 -6.19 -21.12 20.58
N TYR A 220 -5.26 -20.50 21.31
CA TYR A 220 -4.32 -21.20 22.16
C TYR A 220 -4.27 -20.54 23.53
N GLU A 221 -4.39 -21.38 24.55
CA GLU A 221 -4.42 -20.95 25.94
C GLU A 221 -3.11 -21.26 26.64
N LYS A 222 -2.73 -20.37 27.56
CA LYS A 222 -1.63 -20.59 28.50
C LYS A 222 -2.10 -20.11 29.87
N ASN A 223 -1.98 -20.97 30.87
CA ASN A 223 -2.43 -20.69 32.24
C ASN A 223 -3.92 -20.26 32.34
N GLY A 224 -4.79 -20.84 31.51
CA GLY A 224 -6.23 -20.54 31.50
C GLY A 224 -6.61 -19.21 30.84
N SER A 225 -5.68 -18.58 30.11
CA SER A 225 -5.96 -17.37 29.33
C SER A 225 -5.59 -17.58 27.87
N CYS A 226 -6.44 -17.10 26.96
CA CYS A 226 -6.14 -17.09 25.53
C CYS A 226 -4.97 -16.14 25.26
N VAL A 227 -3.85 -16.67 24.77
CA VAL A 227 -2.63 -15.91 24.49
C VAL A 227 -2.35 -15.76 23.00
N ARG A 228 -3.08 -16.49 22.15
CA ARG A 228 -2.90 -16.49 20.71
C ARG A 228 -4.19 -16.83 19.98
N LEU A 229 -4.42 -16.11 18.89
CA LEU A 229 -5.50 -16.27 17.94
C LEU A 229 -4.90 -16.42 16.53
N ASP A 230 -5.29 -17.46 15.83
CA ASP A 230 -4.84 -17.80 14.49
C ASP A 230 -6.01 -17.86 13.53
N VAL A 231 -5.79 -17.39 12.30
CA VAL A 231 -6.65 -17.61 11.14
C VAL A 231 -5.94 -18.54 10.17
N CYS A 232 -6.57 -19.63 9.79
CA CYS A 232 -6.02 -20.68 8.93
C CYS A 232 -6.88 -20.90 7.68
N ASP A 233 -6.23 -21.15 6.55
CA ASP A 233 -6.85 -21.63 5.32
C ASP A 233 -7.18 -23.14 5.40
N TYR A 234 -7.93 -23.64 4.43
CA TYR A 234 -8.26 -25.06 4.28
C TYR A 234 -7.40 -25.74 3.21
N PHE A 235 -7.11 -27.02 3.40
CA PHE A 235 -6.64 -27.89 2.33
C PHE A 235 -7.79 -28.23 1.37
N LYS A 236 -7.46 -28.71 0.17
CA LYS A 236 -8.45 -29.19 -0.82
C LYS A 236 -9.39 -30.29 -0.28
N ASN A 237 -9.00 -30.99 0.79
CA ASN A 237 -9.80 -32.02 1.45
C ASN A 237 -10.71 -31.47 2.57
N GLY A 238 -10.82 -30.13 2.71
CA GLY A 238 -11.65 -29.48 3.72
C GLY A 238 -11.07 -29.47 5.14
N LYS A 239 -9.86 -29.97 5.36
CA LYS A 239 -9.20 -29.89 6.68
C LYS A 239 -8.48 -28.55 6.84
N PRO A 240 -8.54 -27.91 8.02
CA PRO A 240 -7.76 -26.70 8.29
C PRO A 240 -6.26 -26.96 8.17
N ARG A 241 -5.52 -25.98 7.65
CA ARG A 241 -4.05 -26.00 7.68
C ARG A 241 -3.56 -25.66 9.09
N LYS A 242 -2.44 -26.31 9.46
CA LYS A 242 -1.76 -26.06 10.75
C LYS A 242 -0.92 -24.79 10.75
N SER A 243 -0.43 -24.39 9.58
CA SER A 243 0.24 -23.10 9.45
C SER A 243 -0.85 -22.04 9.42
N PRO A 244 -0.79 -21.00 10.25
CA PRO A 244 -1.72 -19.88 10.16
C PRO A 244 -1.39 -19.00 8.97
N VAL A 245 -2.39 -18.33 8.44
CA VAL A 245 -2.27 -17.25 7.47
C VAL A 245 -1.94 -15.96 8.22
N VAL A 246 -2.67 -15.68 9.29
CA VAL A 246 -2.45 -14.55 10.20
C VAL A 246 -2.50 -15.03 11.64
N THR A 247 -1.62 -14.49 12.48
CA THR A 247 -1.56 -14.77 13.92
C THR A 247 -1.54 -13.47 14.71
N LEU A 248 -2.38 -13.38 15.73
CA LEU A 248 -2.33 -12.39 16.80
C LEU A 248 -1.93 -13.08 18.11
N TYR A 249 -0.91 -12.59 18.81
CA TYR A 249 -0.53 -13.16 20.10
C TYR A 249 0.08 -12.13 21.05
N PHE A 250 0.11 -12.50 22.33
CA PHE A 250 0.74 -11.71 23.38
C PHE A 250 2.14 -12.24 23.71
N GLU A 251 3.14 -11.36 23.69
CA GLU A 251 4.54 -11.63 23.95
C GLU A 251 5.02 -10.81 25.15
N SER A 252 5.04 -11.44 26.34
CA SER A 252 5.35 -10.76 27.61
C SER A 252 6.77 -10.19 27.69
N GLU A 253 7.69 -10.70 26.87
CA GLU A 253 9.08 -10.22 26.84
C GLU A 253 9.18 -8.80 26.23
N ASN A 254 8.27 -8.45 25.32
CA ASN A 254 8.23 -7.11 24.71
C ASN A 254 7.38 -6.16 25.55
N LYS A 255 7.99 -5.55 26.56
CA LYS A 255 7.31 -4.65 27.51
C LYS A 255 6.66 -3.42 26.89
N THR A 256 7.12 -2.96 25.71
CA THR A 256 6.61 -1.74 25.08
C THR A 256 5.52 -2.00 24.04
N ARG A 257 5.59 -3.15 23.37
CA ARG A 257 4.70 -3.54 22.27
C ARG A 257 4.39 -5.03 22.35
N PRO A 258 3.66 -5.47 23.39
CA PRO A 258 3.51 -6.90 23.69
C PRO A 258 2.56 -7.62 22.73
N TYR A 259 1.74 -6.89 21.96
CA TYR A 259 0.82 -7.51 21.01
C TYR A 259 1.47 -7.63 19.64
N VAL A 260 1.50 -8.84 19.10
CA VAL A 260 2.20 -9.15 17.87
C VAL A 260 1.22 -9.68 16.83
N CYS A 261 1.21 -9.07 15.65
CA CYS A 261 0.48 -9.55 14.49
C CYS A 261 1.48 -10.02 13.41
N LYS A 262 1.39 -11.29 13.02
CA LYS A 262 2.25 -11.92 12.01
C LYS A 262 1.41 -12.43 10.84
N CYS A 263 1.92 -12.27 9.62
CA CYS A 263 1.34 -12.84 8.41
C CYS A 263 2.32 -13.85 7.81
N ARG A 264 1.82 -14.95 7.24
CA ARG A 264 2.65 -16.00 6.63
C ARG A 264 3.53 -15.48 5.48
N GLU A 265 3.03 -14.54 4.69
CA GLU A 265 3.72 -14.02 3.50
C GLU A 265 4.73 -12.91 3.82
N ILE A 266 4.63 -12.30 5.01
CA ILE A 266 5.48 -11.19 5.42
C ILE A 266 6.36 -11.67 6.59
N ASN A 267 7.66 -11.81 6.33
CA ASN A 267 8.62 -12.25 7.34
C ASN A 267 8.80 -11.26 8.51
N LEU A 268 8.29 -10.03 8.42
CA LEU A 268 8.26 -9.08 9.53
C LEU A 268 6.95 -9.17 10.31
N ALA A 269 7.10 -9.32 11.63
CA ALA A 269 6.01 -9.17 12.59
C ALA A 269 5.77 -7.70 12.91
N ASN A 270 4.52 -7.26 12.89
CA ASN A 270 4.17 -5.95 13.42
C ASN A 270 3.87 -6.07 14.92
N THR A 271 4.41 -5.16 15.72
CA THR A 271 4.21 -5.13 17.17
C THR A 271 3.49 -3.85 17.61
N TYR A 272 2.57 -4.00 18.55
CA TYR A 272 1.64 -2.96 18.98
C TYR A 272 1.62 -2.86 20.51
N SER A 273 1.50 -1.63 20.99
CA SER A 273 1.33 -1.33 22.42
C SER A 273 -0.12 -1.47 22.89
N ASN A 274 -1.08 -1.43 21.98
CA ASN A 274 -2.52 -1.49 22.24
C ASN A 274 -3.12 -2.67 21.46
N LEU A 275 -3.96 -3.46 22.12
CA LEU A 275 -4.58 -4.67 21.57
C LEU A 275 -5.59 -4.35 20.46
N ASP A 276 -6.38 -3.29 20.58
CA ASP A 276 -7.36 -2.85 19.59
C ASP A 276 -6.71 -2.60 18.23
N HIS A 277 -5.55 -1.92 18.23
CA HIS A 277 -4.78 -1.71 17.00
C HIS A 277 -4.25 -3.02 16.41
N ALA A 278 -3.80 -3.94 17.27
CA ALA A 278 -3.31 -5.24 16.83
C ALA A 278 -4.45 -6.10 16.23
N ALA A 279 -5.62 -6.09 16.88
CA ALA A 279 -6.83 -6.79 16.45
C ALA A 279 -7.39 -6.20 15.14
N SER A 280 -7.40 -4.87 15.01
CA SER A 280 -7.78 -4.19 13.77
C SER A 280 -6.88 -4.60 12.61
N MET A 281 -5.56 -4.64 12.84
CA MET A 281 -4.63 -5.10 11.79
C MET A 281 -4.76 -6.59 11.49
N PHE A 282 -5.00 -7.41 12.51
CA PHE A 282 -5.24 -8.84 12.33
C PHE A 282 -6.44 -9.10 11.42
N LEU A 283 -7.60 -8.47 11.69
CA LEU A 283 -8.80 -8.60 10.86
C LEU A 283 -8.57 -8.08 9.44
N THR A 284 -7.87 -6.94 9.35
CA THR A 284 -7.53 -6.31 8.07
C THR A 284 -6.77 -7.26 7.15
N ILE A 285 -5.70 -7.87 7.65
CA ILE A 285 -4.87 -8.77 6.86
C ILE A 285 -5.68 -10.01 6.47
N ALA A 286 -6.48 -10.56 7.39
CA ALA A 286 -7.33 -11.72 7.09
C ALA A 286 -8.35 -11.40 5.97
N TYR A 287 -8.93 -10.20 5.97
CA TYR A 287 -9.84 -9.76 4.92
C TYR A 287 -9.14 -9.63 3.57
N GLU A 288 -8.00 -8.92 3.50
CA GLU A 288 -7.26 -8.70 2.25
C GLU A 288 -6.87 -10.02 1.59
N ILE A 289 -6.37 -10.98 2.38
CA ILE A 289 -6.00 -12.30 1.87
C ILE A 289 -7.24 -13.07 1.38
N SER A 290 -8.38 -12.94 2.06
CA SER A 290 -9.63 -13.60 1.63
C SER A 290 -10.13 -13.08 0.29
N VAL A 291 -9.99 -11.77 0.02
CA VAL A 291 -10.39 -11.16 -1.26
C VAL A 291 -9.50 -11.67 -2.39
N ILE A 292 -8.17 -11.69 -2.17
CA ILE A 292 -7.21 -12.20 -3.15
C ILE A 292 -7.51 -13.67 -3.52
N ALA A 293 -7.75 -14.52 -2.51
CA ALA A 293 -8.06 -15.93 -2.73
C ALA A 293 -9.36 -16.15 -3.53
N ASN A 294 -10.36 -15.28 -3.34
CA ASN A 294 -11.63 -15.34 -4.07
C ASN A 294 -11.52 -14.86 -5.53
N ASP A 295 -10.64 -13.91 -5.82
CA ASP A 295 -10.38 -13.45 -7.18
C ASP A 295 -9.58 -14.50 -7.99
N GLU A 296 -8.62 -15.19 -7.37
CA GLU A 296 -7.89 -16.29 -8.00
C GLU A 296 -8.76 -17.52 -8.31
N ALA A 297 -9.80 -17.77 -7.52
CA ALA A 297 -10.72 -18.89 -7.75
C ALA A 297 -11.71 -18.65 -8.91
N LYS A 298 -11.89 -17.39 -9.35
CA LYS A 298 -12.81 -16.99 -10.44
C LYS A 298 -12.10 -16.81 -11.79
N SER A 299 -10.77 -16.83 -11.81
CA SER A 299 -9.94 -16.63 -12.99
C SER A 299 -9.44 -17.94 -13.59
#